data_AF-G2FE46-F1
#
_entry.id   AF-G2FE46-F1
#
_cell.length_a   1.000
_cell.length_b   1.000
_cell.length_c   1.000
_cell.angle_alpha   90.00
_cell.angle_beta   90.00
_cell.angle_gamma   90.00
#
_symmetry.space_group_name_H-M   'P 1'
#
loop_
_entity.id
_entity.type
_entity.pdbx_description
1 polymer ?
#
loop_
_entity_poly.entity_id
_entity_poly.type
_entity_poly.pdbx_seq_one_letter_code
_entity_poly.pdbx_strand_id
1 'polypeptide(L)'
;MNENVVDILIYLYENYMDGEQSPPTDQNTLRDELTQAGFAATEIDKTFDWLDELADHAYRPPSVSHKAHSLRIFSEEEQARLDTNSRGLLMFLEQNEILNPEGRERVIERALALDTPFISEEELKWIVLLVLMNQPGQEAAFARMEDMVYNESPVFIH
;
A
#
# COMPACT_ATOMS: atom_id res chain seq x y z
N MET A 1 13.64 -16.02 -1.73
CA MET A 1 12.63 -15.04 -2.19
C MET A 1 13.35 -14.03 -3.05
N ASN A 2 12.75 -13.54 -4.13
CA ASN A 2 13.24 -12.31 -4.76
C ASN A 2 12.69 -11.18 -3.89
N GLU A 3 13.52 -10.65 -3.00
CA GLU A 3 13.15 -9.51 -2.18
C GLU A 3 12.82 -8.34 -3.09
N ASN A 4 11.63 -7.78 -2.92
CA ASN A 4 11.10 -6.69 -3.74
C ASN A 4 10.79 -5.47 -2.85
N VAL A 5 10.56 -4.31 -3.47
CA VAL A 5 10.14 -3.08 -2.80
C VAL A 5 9.01 -3.31 -1.80
N VAL A 6 8.05 -4.18 -2.12
CA VAL A 6 6.93 -4.49 -1.22
C VAL A 6 7.38 -5.17 0.08
N ASP A 7 8.35 -6.09 0.01
CA ASP A 7 8.87 -6.76 1.22
C ASP A 7 9.52 -5.76 2.18
N ILE A 8 10.22 -4.76 1.63
CA ILE A 8 10.82 -3.67 2.41
C ILE A 8 9.74 -2.80 3.03
N LEU A 9 8.68 -2.49 2.29
CA LEU A 9 7.54 -1.72 2.79
C LEU A 9 6.83 -2.43 3.94
N ILE A 10 6.63 -3.75 3.83
CA ILE A 10 6.07 -4.59 4.91
C ILE A 10 7.00 -4.55 6.12
N TYR A 11 8.30 -4.78 5.92
CA TYR A 11 9.28 -4.75 7.00
C TYR A 11 9.29 -3.39 7.72
N LEU A 12 9.22 -2.28 6.98
CA LEU A 12 9.16 -0.94 7.57
C LEU A 12 7.89 -0.74 8.40
N TYR A 13 6.76 -1.26 7.93
CA TYR A 13 5.52 -1.17 8.68
C TYR A 13 5.59 -1.95 10.00
N GLU A 14 5.95 -3.23 9.92
CA GLU A 14 5.98 -4.14 11.07
C GLU A 14 6.96 -3.67 12.15
N ASN A 15 8.10 -3.08 11.76
CA ASN A 15 9.14 -2.68 12.71
C ASN A 15 8.98 -1.26 13.25
N TYR A 16 8.36 -0.34 12.48
CA TYR A 16 8.39 1.09 12.83
C TYR A 16 7.05 1.81 12.80
N MET A 17 6.01 1.22 12.20
CA MET A 17 4.70 1.86 12.04
C MET A 17 3.63 1.29 12.98
N ASP A 18 3.76 0.03 13.39
CA ASP A 18 2.84 -0.68 14.31
C ASP A 18 3.14 -0.46 15.81
N GLY A 19 4.06 0.44 16.15
CA GLY A 19 4.02 1.12 17.47
C GLY A 19 4.96 0.67 18.59
N GLU A 20 6.06 -0.05 18.33
CA GLU A 20 7.09 -0.29 19.37
C GLU A 20 8.33 0.63 19.22
N GLN A 21 8.65 1.06 18.00
CA GLN A 21 9.87 1.83 17.70
C GLN A 21 9.57 2.90 16.65
N SER A 22 10.12 4.10 16.81
CA SER A 22 10.12 5.09 15.72
C SER A 22 11.27 4.78 14.75
N PRO A 23 11.09 5.00 13.43
CA PRO A 23 12.19 4.80 12.49
C PRO A 23 13.37 5.71 12.87
N PRO A 24 14.62 5.30 12.61
CA PRO A 24 15.79 6.14 12.83
C PRO A 24 15.60 7.50 12.15
N THR A 25 15.88 8.60 12.85
CA THR A 25 15.80 9.94 12.24
C THR A 25 16.82 10.11 11.11
N ASP A 26 17.89 9.32 11.12
CA ASP A 26 18.91 9.30 10.07
C ASP A 26 18.61 8.20 9.03
N GLN A 27 18.36 8.63 7.80
CA GLN A 27 18.05 7.75 6.68
C GLN A 27 19.21 6.78 6.36
N ASN A 28 20.46 7.14 6.64
CA ASN A 28 21.60 6.25 6.43
C ASN A 28 21.59 5.08 7.44
N THR A 29 21.28 5.36 8.70
CA THR A 29 21.11 4.34 9.72
C THR A 29 20.00 3.34 9.36
N LEU A 30 18.85 3.81 8.86
CA LEU A 30 17.78 2.92 8.39
C LEU A 30 18.21 2.11 7.15
N ARG A 31 18.97 2.71 6.22
CA ARG A 31 19.56 2.00 5.07
C ARG A 31 20.50 0.87 5.51
N ASP A 32 21.34 1.14 6.51
CA ASP A 32 22.27 0.15 7.06
C ASP A 32 21.50 -1.00 7.73
N GLU A 33 20.42 -0.71 8.45
CA GLU A 33 19.54 -1.72 9.07
C GLU A 33 18.86 -2.60 8.01
N LEU A 34 18.28 -2.01 6.96
CA LEU A 34 17.67 -2.75 5.86
C LEU A 34 18.70 -3.61 5.12
N THR A 35 19.92 -3.11 4.93
CA THR A 35 21.02 -3.87 4.32
C THR A 35 21.42 -5.06 5.22
N GLN A 36 21.46 -4.86 6.54
CA GLN A 36 21.74 -5.93 7.51
C GLN A 36 20.60 -6.96 7.59
N ALA A 37 19.36 -6.55 7.34
CA ALA A 37 18.20 -7.44 7.26
C ALA A 37 18.22 -8.34 6.01
N GLY A 38 19.05 -8.02 5.01
CA GLY A 38 19.26 -8.83 3.80
C GLY A 38 18.85 -8.15 2.50
N PHE A 39 18.17 -7.00 2.58
CA PHE A 39 17.62 -6.34 1.40
C PHE A 39 18.71 -5.78 0.48
N ALA A 40 18.47 -5.90 -0.82
CA ALA A 40 19.37 -5.34 -1.83
C ALA A 40 19.33 -3.81 -1.83
N ALA A 41 20.51 -3.17 -1.86
CA ALA A 41 20.64 -1.71 -1.85
C ALA A 41 19.79 -1.01 -2.93
N THR A 42 19.67 -1.62 -4.12
CA THR A 42 18.84 -1.08 -5.21
C THR A 42 17.36 -1.07 -4.88
N GLU A 43 16.86 -2.08 -4.16
CA GLU A 43 15.45 -2.16 -3.75
C GLU A 43 15.17 -1.24 -2.57
N ILE A 44 16.15 -1.07 -1.67
CA ILE A 44 16.10 -0.07 -0.60
C ILE A 44 15.95 1.33 -1.17
N ASP A 45 16.78 1.70 -2.15
CA ASP A 45 16.72 3.02 -2.78
C ASP A 45 15.36 3.26 -3.46
N LYS A 46 14.87 2.29 -4.25
CA LYS A 46 13.54 2.35 -4.87
C LYS A 46 12.42 2.49 -3.83
N THR A 47 12.55 1.86 -2.67
CA THR A 47 11.54 1.93 -1.61
C THR A 47 11.48 3.34 -1.02
N PHE A 48 12.62 3.97 -0.77
CA PHE A 48 12.65 5.35 -0.32
C PHE A 48 12.07 6.31 -1.35
N ASP A 49 12.44 6.15 -2.62
CA ASP A 49 11.87 6.96 -3.71
C ASP A 49 10.34 6.81 -3.77
N TRP A 50 9.83 5.58 -3.64
CA TRP A 50 8.39 5.29 -3.61
C TRP A 50 7.68 5.95 -2.42
N LEU A 51 8.29 5.92 -1.23
CA LEU A 51 7.74 6.55 -0.01
C LEU A 51 7.72 8.08 -0.10
N ASP A 52 8.78 8.66 -0.67
CA ASP A 52 8.87 10.11 -0.90
C ASP A 52 7.79 10.57 -1.88
N GLU A 53 7.60 9.84 -2.99
CA GLU A 53 6.52 10.14 -3.93
C GLU A 53 5.14 9.94 -3.30
N LEU A 54 4.96 8.93 -2.43
CA LEU A 54 3.70 8.72 -1.71
C LEU A 54 3.35 9.95 -0.85
N ALA A 55 4.33 10.45 -0.10
CA ALA A 55 4.21 11.62 0.77
C ALA A 55 3.88 12.90 0.00
N ASP A 56 4.53 13.13 -1.13
CA ASP A 56 4.30 14.31 -1.97
C ASP A 56 2.87 14.33 -2.54
N HIS A 57 2.32 13.16 -2.86
CA HIS A 57 0.99 13.04 -3.46
C HIS A 57 -0.17 13.14 -2.44
N ALA A 58 0.09 13.09 -1.12
CA ALA A 58 -0.93 13.24 -0.08
C ALA A 58 -1.70 14.56 -0.12
N TYR A 59 -1.07 15.61 -0.64
CA TYR A 59 -1.61 16.96 -0.63
C TYR A 59 -2.19 17.40 -1.98
N ARG A 60 -2.20 16.52 -2.99
CA ARG A 60 -2.73 16.85 -4.31
C ARG A 60 -4.27 16.75 -4.29
N PRO A 61 -5.00 17.81 -4.70
CA PRO A 61 -6.46 17.74 -4.79
C PRO A 61 -6.89 16.77 -5.91
N PRO A 62 -8.08 16.15 -5.78
CA PRO A 62 -8.57 15.19 -6.77
C PRO A 62 -8.67 15.82 -8.16
N SER A 63 -8.14 15.11 -9.15
CA SER A 63 -8.14 15.56 -10.55
C SER A 63 -9.53 15.52 -11.19
N VAL A 64 -10.46 14.69 -10.68
CA VAL A 64 -11.77 14.49 -11.28
C VAL A 64 -12.86 14.26 -10.22
N SER A 65 -14.03 14.89 -10.40
CA SER A 65 -15.22 14.60 -9.60
C SER A 65 -15.81 13.24 -9.99
N HIS A 66 -15.72 12.28 -9.07
CA HIS A 66 -16.34 10.97 -9.26
C HIS A 66 -17.85 11.04 -8.93
N LYS A 67 -18.70 10.70 -9.89
CA LYS A 67 -20.14 10.54 -9.64
C LYS A 67 -20.38 9.20 -8.94
N ALA A 68 -21.27 9.19 -7.95
CA ALA A 68 -21.60 8.05 -7.07
C ALA A 68 -22.02 6.72 -7.76
N HIS A 69 -22.19 6.72 -9.09
CA HIS A 69 -22.60 5.54 -9.88
C HIS A 69 -21.72 5.31 -11.11
N SER A 70 -20.46 5.78 -11.08
CA SER A 70 -19.52 5.54 -12.17
C SER A 70 -18.90 4.15 -12.04
N LEU A 71 -18.86 3.39 -13.12
CA LEU A 71 -18.13 2.13 -13.18
C LEU A 71 -16.68 2.41 -13.59
N ARG A 72 -15.71 1.92 -12.80
CA ARG A 72 -14.29 1.94 -13.17
C ARG A 72 -14.01 0.78 -14.13
N ILE A 73 -13.37 1.07 -15.25
CA ILE A 73 -12.90 0.08 -16.23
C ILE A 73 -11.39 0.03 -16.12
N PHE A 74 -10.81 -1.14 -15.87
CA PHE A 74 -9.35 -1.33 -15.81
C PHE A 74 -8.74 -1.40 -17.20
N SER A 75 -7.65 -0.66 -17.43
CA SER A 75 -6.86 -0.72 -18.67
C SER A 75 -6.13 -2.07 -18.81
N GLU A 76 -5.65 -2.39 -20.00
CA GLU A 76 -4.87 -3.63 -20.22
C GLU A 76 -3.60 -3.68 -19.36
N GLU A 77 -2.95 -2.53 -19.16
CA GLU A 77 -1.78 -2.39 -18.28
C GLU A 77 -2.13 -2.68 -16.83
N GLU A 78 -3.21 -2.11 -16.33
CA GLU A 78 -3.71 -2.37 -14.98
C GLU A 78 -4.06 -3.85 -14.79
N GLN A 79 -4.69 -4.47 -15.78
CA GLN A 79 -5.07 -5.90 -15.73
C GLN A 79 -3.87 -6.85 -15.80
N ALA A 80 -2.77 -6.43 -16.42
CA ALA A 80 -1.54 -7.21 -16.46
C ALA A 80 -0.83 -7.22 -15.09
N ARG A 81 -0.95 -6.12 -14.34
CA ARG A 81 -0.30 -5.92 -13.04
C ARG A 81 -1.15 -6.36 -11.85
N LEU A 82 -2.46 -6.09 -11.92
CA LEU A 82 -3.46 -6.40 -10.89
C LEU A 82 -4.37 -7.51 -11.40
N ASP A 83 -4.25 -8.70 -10.82
CA ASP A 83 -5.11 -9.82 -11.19
C ASP A 83 -6.57 -9.59 -10.78
N THR A 84 -7.40 -10.60 -11.01
CA THR A 84 -8.82 -10.58 -10.65
C THR A 84 -9.04 -10.44 -9.14
N ASN A 85 -8.18 -11.02 -8.30
CA ASN A 85 -8.33 -10.97 -6.84
C ASN A 85 -7.98 -9.57 -6.32
N SER A 86 -6.85 -9.02 -6.75
CA SER A 86 -6.41 -7.65 -6.47
C SER A 86 -7.47 -6.61 -6.88
N ARG A 87 -8.06 -6.77 -8.09
CA ARG A 87 -9.16 -5.89 -8.54
C ARG A 87 -10.44 -6.08 -7.74
N GLY A 88 -10.75 -7.32 -7.35
CA GLY A 88 -11.87 -7.64 -6.47
C GLY A 88 -11.74 -7.01 -5.08
N LEU A 89 -10.53 -7.02 -4.51
CA LEU A 89 -10.21 -6.37 -3.25
C LEU A 89 -10.45 -4.86 -3.33
N LEU A 90 -9.97 -4.18 -4.37
CA LEU A 90 -10.21 -2.73 -4.54
C LEU A 90 -11.70 -2.40 -4.61
N MET A 91 -12.47 -3.22 -5.33
CA MET A 91 -13.92 -3.06 -5.41
C MET A 91 -14.59 -3.29 -4.05
N PHE A 92 -14.16 -4.30 -3.30
CA PHE A 92 -14.65 -4.58 -1.94
C PHE A 92 -14.37 -3.42 -0.99
N LEU A 93 -13.15 -2.88 -1.01
CA LEU A 93 -12.74 -1.77 -0.15
C LEU A 93 -13.54 -0.50 -0.43
N GLU A 94 -13.82 -0.22 -1.69
CA GLU A 94 -14.66 0.93 -2.07
C GLU A 94 -16.13 0.73 -1.63
N GLN A 95 -16.68 -0.47 -1.80
CA GLN A 95 -18.06 -0.78 -1.40
C GLN A 95 -18.28 -0.73 0.11
N ASN A 96 -17.25 -1.00 0.90
CA ASN A 96 -17.28 -0.92 2.36
C ASN A 96 -16.83 0.45 2.90
N GLU A 97 -16.68 1.44 2.02
CA GLU A 97 -16.28 2.81 2.36
C GLU A 97 -14.92 2.90 3.10
N ILE A 98 -14.07 1.89 2.94
CA ILE A 98 -12.67 1.92 3.41
C ILE A 98 -11.85 2.78 2.45
N LEU A 99 -12.13 2.65 1.15
CA LEU A 99 -11.62 3.56 0.13
C LEU A 99 -12.77 4.37 -0.45
N ASN A 100 -12.50 5.63 -0.78
CA ASN A 100 -13.33 6.38 -1.71
C ASN A 100 -12.78 6.21 -3.14
N PRO A 101 -13.49 6.67 -4.19
CA PRO A 101 -13.00 6.53 -5.57
C PRO A 101 -11.62 7.14 -5.80
N GLU A 102 -11.28 8.22 -5.10
CA GLU A 102 -9.97 8.87 -5.18
C GLU A 102 -8.88 7.98 -4.55
N GLY A 103 -9.12 7.46 -3.35
CA GLY A 103 -8.24 6.52 -2.66
C GLY A 103 -7.98 5.28 -3.49
N ARG A 104 -9.00 4.74 -4.17
CA ARG A 104 -8.83 3.64 -5.14
C ARG A 104 -7.83 4.00 -6.24
N GLU A 105 -7.97 5.16 -6.89
CA GLU A 105 -7.03 5.57 -7.94
C GLU A 105 -5.61 5.78 -7.40
N ARG A 106 -5.47 6.33 -6.19
CA ARG A 106 -4.17 6.50 -5.54
C ARG A 106 -3.49 5.16 -5.26
N VAL A 107 -4.24 4.16 -4.78
CA VAL A 107 -3.72 2.80 -4.59
C VAL A 107 -3.27 2.20 -5.92
N ILE A 108 -4.07 2.33 -6.98
CA ILE A 108 -3.70 1.81 -8.31
C ILE A 108 -2.43 2.50 -8.83
N GLU A 109 -2.36 3.84 -8.74
CA GLU A 109 -1.19 4.61 -9.18
C GLU A 109 0.08 4.15 -8.44
N ARG A 110 0.00 4.00 -7.11
CA ARG A 110 1.12 3.55 -6.29
C ARG A 110 1.51 2.11 -6.55
N ALA A 111 0.53 1.24 -6.78
CA ALA A 111 0.78 -0.15 -7.14
C ALA A 111 1.51 -0.25 -8.49
N LEU A 112 1.06 0.46 -9.52
CA LEU A 112 1.71 0.46 -10.83
C LEU A 112 3.11 1.06 -10.82
N ALA A 113 3.38 2.02 -9.94
CA ALA A 113 4.70 2.64 -9.76
C ALA A 113 5.77 1.66 -9.23
N LEU A 114 5.37 0.54 -8.62
CA LEU A 114 6.31 -0.51 -8.22
C LEU A 114 6.87 -1.19 -9.47
N ASP A 115 8.18 -1.44 -9.50
CA ASP A 115 8.87 -2.12 -10.60
C ASP A 115 8.74 -3.66 -10.49
N THR A 116 7.52 -4.14 -10.26
CA THR A 116 7.19 -5.56 -10.10
C THR A 116 6.32 -6.05 -11.25
N PRO A 117 6.52 -7.25 -11.83
CA PRO A 117 5.68 -7.73 -12.93
C PRO A 117 4.21 -7.98 -12.51
N PHE A 118 3.97 -8.27 -11.23
CA PHE A 118 2.66 -8.66 -10.71
C PHE A 118 2.51 -8.21 -9.25
N ILE A 119 1.28 -7.87 -8.84
CA ILE A 119 0.94 -7.51 -7.46
C ILE A 119 -0.19 -8.42 -6.99
N SER A 120 0.14 -9.25 -6.02
CA SER A 120 -0.79 -10.13 -5.33
C SER A 120 -1.77 -9.36 -4.46
N GLU A 121 -2.85 -10.03 -4.07
CA GLU A 121 -3.84 -9.45 -3.15
C GLU A 121 -3.21 -9.05 -1.82
N GLU A 122 -2.31 -9.88 -1.28
CA GLU A 122 -1.60 -9.63 -0.02
C GLU A 122 -0.72 -8.38 -0.09
N GLU A 123 0.13 -8.29 -1.12
CA GLU A 123 0.94 -7.09 -1.39
C GLU A 123 0.06 -5.84 -1.57
N LEU A 124 -1.09 -5.98 -2.23
CA LEU A 124 -2.01 -4.87 -2.43
C LEU A 124 -2.62 -4.38 -1.11
N LYS A 125 -2.89 -5.26 -0.14
CA LYS A 125 -3.39 -4.85 1.19
C LYS A 125 -2.37 -3.94 1.88
N TRP A 126 -1.09 -4.29 1.83
CA TRP A 126 -0.03 -3.45 2.38
C TRP A 126 0.07 -2.09 1.68
N ILE A 127 -0.04 -2.06 0.36
CA ILE A 127 -0.07 -0.80 -0.40
C ILE A 127 -1.27 0.07 0.02
N VAL A 128 -2.46 -0.51 0.18
CA VAL A 128 -3.64 0.22 0.65
C VAL A 128 -3.41 0.81 2.04
N LEU A 129 -2.84 0.02 2.95
CA LEU A 129 -2.57 0.44 4.32
C LEU A 129 -1.63 1.65 4.37
N LEU A 130 -0.54 1.60 3.60
CA LEU A 130 0.42 2.70 3.49
C LEU A 130 -0.20 3.96 2.87
N VAL A 131 -1.05 3.79 1.85
CA VAL A 131 -1.78 4.92 1.24
C VAL A 131 -2.74 5.57 2.22
N LEU A 132 -3.45 4.79 3.04
CA LEU A 132 -4.38 5.29 4.06
C LEU A 132 -3.64 5.99 5.20
N MET A 133 -2.51 5.43 5.66
CA MET A 133 -1.67 6.04 6.69
C MET A 133 -1.19 7.45 6.27
N ASN A 134 -0.92 7.62 4.98
CA ASN A 134 -0.45 8.88 4.42
C ASN A 134 -1.58 9.85 4.04
N GLN A 135 -2.83 9.57 4.43
CA GLN A 135 -4.00 10.43 4.19
C GLN A 135 -4.56 10.99 5.49
N PRO A 136 -4.67 12.32 5.64
CA PRO A 136 -5.26 12.92 6.85
C PRO A 136 -6.76 12.62 6.94
N GLY A 137 -7.25 12.27 8.14
CA GLY A 137 -8.68 12.04 8.39
C GLY A 137 -9.20 10.66 7.98
N GLN A 138 -8.31 9.71 7.68
CA GLN A 138 -8.65 8.34 7.30
C GLN A 138 -8.36 7.31 8.42
N GLU A 139 -8.28 7.74 9.68
CA GLU A 139 -7.86 6.89 10.81
C GLU A 139 -8.80 5.68 11.01
N ALA A 140 -10.11 5.88 10.79
CA ALA A 140 -11.09 4.80 10.89
C ALA A 140 -10.97 3.78 9.74
N ALA A 141 -10.64 4.24 8.53
CA ALA A 141 -10.41 3.37 7.39
C ALA A 141 -9.09 2.60 7.57
N PHE A 142 -8.05 3.27 8.07
CA PHE A 142 -6.76 2.68 8.41
C PHE A 142 -6.93 1.54 9.42
N ALA A 143 -7.60 1.76 10.56
CA ALA A 143 -7.80 0.73 11.57
C ALA A 143 -8.55 -0.51 11.03
N ARG A 144 -9.54 -0.32 10.15
CA ARG A 144 -10.24 -1.45 9.50
C ARG A 144 -9.35 -2.20 8.51
N MET A 145 -8.49 -1.48 7.80
CA MET A 145 -7.54 -2.08 6.87
C MET A 145 -6.48 -2.88 7.62
N GLU A 146 -5.97 -2.33 8.72
CA GLU A 146 -5.04 -2.97 9.64
C GLU A 146 -5.62 -4.28 10.19
N ASP A 147 -6.85 -4.24 10.70
CA ASP A 147 -7.56 -5.44 11.14
C ASP A 147 -7.64 -6.50 10.03
N MET A 148 -7.86 -6.09 8.77
CA MET A 148 -7.96 -7.04 7.65
C MET A 148 -6.61 -7.64 7.24
N VAL A 149 -5.51 -6.89 7.40
CA VAL A 149 -4.15 -7.37 7.16
C VAL A 149 -3.75 -8.37 8.24
N TYR A 150 -4.03 -8.07 9.52
CA TYR A 150 -3.59 -8.90 10.64
C TYR A 150 -4.54 -10.05 10.99
N ASN A 151 -5.85 -9.90 10.77
CA ASN A 151 -6.84 -10.91 11.16
C ASN A 151 -7.18 -11.91 10.03
N GLU A 152 -6.25 -12.24 9.13
CA GLU A 152 -6.42 -13.35 8.17
C GLU A 152 -6.45 -14.75 8.84
N SER A 153 -6.64 -14.84 10.16
CA SER A 153 -7.05 -16.09 10.81
C SER A 153 -8.55 -16.31 10.59
N PRO A 154 -8.98 -17.48 10.07
CA PRO A 154 -10.39 -17.79 10.01
C PRO A 154 -10.94 -17.70 11.42
N VAL A 155 -11.90 -16.79 11.63
CA VAL A 155 -12.73 -16.80 12.83
C VAL A 155 -13.45 -18.15 12.80
N PHE A 156 -12.87 -19.16 13.45
CA PHE A 156 -13.59 -20.39 13.78
C PHE A 156 -14.70 -19.96 14.72
N ILE A 157 -15.89 -19.73 14.14
CA ILE A 157 -17.11 -19.55 14.89
C ILE A 157 -17.39 -20.91 15.53
N HIS A 158 -17.15 -21.00 16.84
CA HIS A 158 -17.45 -22.17 17.68
C HIS A 158 -18.95 -22.34 17.90
#